data_AF-G0QIR6-F1
#
_entry.id   AF-G0QIR6-F1
#
_cell.length_a   1.000
_cell.length_b   1.000
_cell.length_c   1.000
_cell.angle_alpha   90.00
_cell.angle_beta   90.00
_cell.angle_gamma   90.00
#
_symmetry.space_group_name_H-M   'P 1'
#
loop_
_entity.id
_entity.type
_entity.pdbx_description
1 polymer ?
#
loop_
_entity_poly.entity_id
_entity_poly.type
_entity_poly.pdbx_seq_one_letter_code
_entity_poly.pdbx_strand_id
1 'polypeptide(L)'
;MISLSEIKELASRCDIYLETFIEEQSNKNFNQQVKAKQEILIQIINNEEQTQNFNKNIQNESINQNKLDQNITNIDIKLNTKKLCSQRDNTNKKNIILQFSIISILSISYFIISLILQINFLQNKQNILNNLKLNCQRNSILKYNFLYTYEEIINDKQEFVNIIQQFTALIYTNEKQIFDSYMKSYPTKFDQFNEMFKNGNFDNVCILFKEVENLTLQQCEQLNDKILQSGLKLAIVSYTEGIQINIFFFKKKIKIKKDIRQFYNNFSIQRKQKSKLEIFEEKNTWINLEKLQRFLINFIEQLNIKLLESIQSYLDDESYIEEIKFSIFIFFLAIILLLFWLPYCINLTKKIWSTKTMLNMIPIEIIFKDKNIKQYFINGGILQAVK
;
A
#
# COMPACT_ATOMS: atom_id res chain seq x y z
N MET A 1 -8.09 17.36 27.18
CA MET A 1 -7.22 18.44 26.70
C MET A 1 -5.92 17.82 26.26
N ILE A 2 -5.57 17.90 24.98
CA ILE A 2 -4.29 17.41 24.47
C ILE A 2 -3.21 18.35 25.02
N SER A 3 -2.18 17.78 25.64
CA SER A 3 -1.11 18.54 26.25
C SER A 3 -0.24 19.21 25.17
N LEU A 4 0.31 20.39 25.48
CA LEU A 4 1.23 21.10 24.58
C LEU A 4 2.45 20.23 24.20
N SER A 5 2.82 19.27 25.06
CA SER A 5 3.83 18.25 24.81
C SER A 5 3.44 17.29 23.69
N GLU A 6 2.19 16.79 23.67
CA GLU A 6 1.71 15.87 22.62
C GLU A 6 1.63 16.56 21.26
N ILE A 7 1.29 17.86 21.21
CA ILE A 7 1.28 18.64 19.96
C ILE A 7 2.71 18.85 19.42
N LYS A 8 3.68 19.12 20.30
CA LYS A 8 5.09 19.27 19.91
C LYS A 8 5.70 17.94 19.46
N GLU A 9 5.32 16.84 20.10
CA GLU A 9 5.74 15.51 19.70
C GLU A 9 5.16 15.13 18.33
N LEU A 10 3.89 15.46 18.06
CA LEU A 10 3.27 15.22 16.76
C LEU A 10 3.95 16.03 15.64
N ALA A 11 4.26 17.31 15.90
CA ALA A 11 4.97 18.16 14.95
C ALA A 11 6.39 17.62 14.64
N SER A 12 7.14 17.20 15.67
CA SER A 12 8.45 16.58 15.50
C SER A 12 8.40 15.27 14.69
N ARG A 13 7.38 14.43 14.94
CA ARG A 13 7.15 13.21 14.15
C ARG A 13 6.83 13.51 12.69
N CYS A 14 6.12 14.61 12.41
CA CYS A 14 5.85 15.06 11.04
C CYS A 14 7.11 15.55 10.33
N ASP A 15 8.01 16.27 11.01
CA ASP A 15 9.26 16.77 10.44
C ASP A 15 10.22 15.61 10.11
N ILE A 16 10.37 14.65 11.02
CA ILE A 16 11.17 13.42 10.81
C ILE A 16 10.60 12.60 9.64
N TYR A 17 9.27 12.50 9.53
CA TYR A 17 8.61 11.82 8.41
C TYR A 17 8.84 12.54 7.07
N LEU A 18 8.91 13.88 7.08
CA LEU A 18 9.19 14.66 5.88
C LEU A 18 10.62 14.45 5.37
N GLU A 19 11.60 14.45 6.28
CA GLU A 19 13.02 14.22 5.95
C GLU A 19 13.24 12.80 5.39
N THR A 20 12.73 11.79 6.08
CA THR A 20 12.81 10.38 5.63
C THR A 20 12.11 10.15 4.27
N PHE A 21 11.00 10.85 4.01
CA PHE A 21 10.33 10.79 2.71
C PHE A 21 11.17 11.37 1.56
N ILE A 22 11.92 12.45 1.80
CA ILE A 22 12.79 13.06 0.79
C ILE A 22 13.96 12.11 0.47
N GLU A 23 14.54 11.44 1.48
CA GLU A 23 15.60 10.45 1.29
C GLU A 23 15.12 9.17 0.59
N GLU A 24 13.90 8.69 0.85
CA GLU A 24 13.37 7.52 0.15
C GLU A 24 13.09 7.78 -1.34
N GLN A 25 12.67 9.00 -1.70
CA GLN A 25 12.39 9.37 -3.09
C GLN A 25 13.68 9.49 -3.92
N SER A 26 14.79 9.96 -3.31
CA SER A 26 16.09 10.00 -4.00
C SER A 26 16.62 8.58 -4.28
N ASN A 27 16.43 7.64 -3.35
CA ASN A 27 16.87 6.26 -3.49
C ASN A 27 16.03 5.40 -4.46
N LYS A 28 14.73 5.67 -4.58
CA LYS A 28 13.85 4.96 -5.55
C LYS A 28 14.21 5.27 -7.01
N ASN A 29 14.61 6.51 -7.31
CA ASN A 29 15.04 6.90 -8.65
C ASN A 29 16.37 6.25 -9.06
N PHE A 30 17.28 5.99 -8.11
CA PHE A 30 18.53 5.29 -8.36
C PHE A 30 18.32 3.78 -8.64
N ASN A 31 17.46 3.12 -7.86
CA ASN A 31 17.20 1.68 -8.00
C ASN A 31 16.44 1.30 -9.28
N GLN A 32 15.61 2.19 -9.82
CA GLN A 32 14.93 1.96 -11.11
C GLN A 32 15.90 1.98 -12.29
N GLN A 33 16.95 2.81 -12.25
CA GLN A 33 17.98 2.83 -13.30
C GLN A 33 18.90 1.59 -13.27
N VAL A 34 19.15 1.01 -12.09
CA VAL A 34 19.96 -0.20 -11.95
C VAL A 34 19.21 -1.44 -12.44
N LYS A 35 17.90 -1.56 -12.16
CA LYS A 35 17.08 -2.68 -12.66
C LYS A 35 16.95 -2.69 -14.19
N ALA A 36 16.76 -1.52 -14.81
CA ALA A 36 16.72 -1.41 -16.27
C ALA A 36 18.03 -1.85 -16.94
N LYS A 37 19.19 -1.61 -16.31
CA LYS A 37 20.49 -2.09 -16.82
C LYS A 37 20.69 -3.61 -16.64
N GLN A 38 20.14 -4.21 -15.58
CA GLN A 38 20.26 -5.67 -15.35
C GLN A 38 19.37 -6.49 -16.30
N GLU A 39 18.17 -6.01 -16.62
CA GLU A 39 17.27 -6.70 -17.57
C GLU A 39 17.83 -6.72 -19.00
N ILE A 40 18.53 -5.65 -19.42
CA ILE A 40 19.23 -5.60 -20.70
C ILE A 40 20.39 -6.62 -20.73
N LEU A 41 21.10 -6.82 -19.61
CA LEU A 41 22.22 -7.76 -19.53
C LEU A 41 21.76 -9.22 -19.61
N ILE A 42 20.60 -9.56 -19.03
CA ILE A 42 20.01 -10.91 -19.05
C ILE A 42 19.50 -11.27 -20.45
N GLN A 43 18.98 -10.28 -21.21
CA GLN A 43 18.56 -10.50 -22.59
C GLN A 43 19.73 -10.75 -23.55
N ILE A 44 20.92 -10.20 -23.28
CA ILE A 44 22.12 -10.45 -24.10
C ILE A 44 22.63 -11.89 -23.87
N ILE A 45 22.63 -12.37 -22.63
CA ILE A 45 23.11 -13.73 -22.28
C ILE A 45 22.22 -14.83 -22.88
N ASN A 46 20.90 -14.65 -22.87
CA ASN A 46 19.97 -15.64 -23.42
C ASN A 46 20.01 -15.75 -24.96
N ASN A 47 20.54 -14.73 -25.65
CA ASN A 47 20.70 -14.77 -27.10
C ASN A 47 22.00 -15.46 -27.55
N GLU A 48 22.99 -15.64 -26.65
CA GLU A 48 24.23 -16.38 -26.98
C GLU A 48 24.07 -17.91 -26.84
N GLU A 49 23.20 -18.39 -25.94
CA GLU A 49 22.98 -19.83 -25.71
C GLU A 49 22.16 -20.54 -26.81
N GLN A 50 21.45 -19.80 -27.67
CA GLN A 50 20.67 -20.41 -28.76
C GLN A 50 21.48 -20.74 -30.02
N THR A 51 22.78 -20.44 -30.06
CA THR A 51 23.63 -20.65 -31.25
C THR A 51 24.51 -21.92 -31.19
N GLN A 52 24.41 -22.76 -30.15
CA GLN A 52 25.32 -23.91 -29.97
C GLN A 52 24.69 -25.31 -29.98
N ASN A 53 23.37 -25.47 -30.16
CA ASN A 53 22.70 -26.78 -30.08
C ASN A 53 22.09 -27.27 -31.41
N PHE A 54 22.85 -27.16 -32.50
CA PHE A 54 22.55 -27.86 -33.77
C PHE A 54 23.82 -28.50 -34.31
N ASN A 55 24.20 -29.68 -33.80
CA ASN A 55 24.89 -30.75 -34.52
C ASN A 55 25.41 -31.81 -33.54
N LYS A 56 24.70 -32.95 -33.44
CA LYS A 56 25.29 -34.30 -33.32
C LYS A 56 24.18 -35.34 -33.14
N ASN A 57 23.81 -35.99 -34.24
CA ASN A 57 23.32 -37.35 -34.21
C ASN A 57 23.66 -38.04 -35.54
N ILE A 58 23.70 -39.37 -35.48
CA ILE A 58 24.00 -40.36 -36.53
C ILE A 58 25.47 -40.84 -36.51
N GLN A 59 25.70 -42.02 -35.90
CA GLN A 59 26.10 -43.21 -36.66
C GLN A 59 26.26 -44.47 -35.79
N ASN A 60 25.73 -45.57 -36.35
CA ASN A 60 26.21 -46.96 -36.33
C ASN A 60 25.70 -47.97 -35.29
N GLU A 61 24.84 -48.83 -35.83
CA GLU A 61 24.59 -50.21 -35.44
C GLU A 61 25.85 -51.09 -35.57
N SER A 62 26.01 -52.06 -34.66
CA SER A 62 25.87 -53.51 -34.96
C SER A 62 26.73 -54.41 -34.05
N ILE A 63 26.25 -55.66 -33.91
CA ILE A 63 26.95 -56.87 -33.46
C ILE A 63 27.00 -57.15 -31.94
N ASN A 64 26.09 -58.01 -31.46
CA ASN A 64 26.45 -59.36 -30.99
C ASN A 64 25.22 -60.13 -30.46
N GLN A 65 24.84 -61.18 -31.18
CA GLN A 65 23.60 -61.94 -30.99
C GLN A 65 23.69 -63.16 -30.04
N ASN A 66 24.82 -63.47 -29.41
CA ASN A 66 24.96 -64.72 -28.65
C ASN A 66 24.94 -64.59 -27.11
N LYS A 67 24.20 -63.60 -26.57
CA LYS A 67 23.88 -63.47 -25.13
C LYS A 67 22.38 -63.33 -24.85
N LEU A 68 21.52 -63.61 -25.84
CA LEU A 68 20.10 -63.33 -25.74
C LEU A 68 19.34 -64.38 -24.92
N ASP A 69 19.70 -65.67 -24.98
CA ASP A 69 18.83 -66.71 -24.42
C ASP A 69 18.94 -66.91 -22.88
N GLN A 70 20.04 -66.49 -22.25
CA GLN A 70 20.15 -66.42 -20.77
C GLN A 70 19.64 -65.09 -20.21
N ASN A 71 19.56 -64.05 -21.04
CA ASN A 71 18.95 -62.78 -20.67
C ASN A 71 17.43 -62.81 -20.85
N ILE A 72 16.89 -63.51 -21.85
CA ILE A 72 15.44 -63.61 -22.06
C ILE A 72 14.75 -64.34 -20.90
N THR A 73 15.34 -65.40 -20.35
CA THR A 73 14.78 -66.08 -19.16
C THR A 73 14.86 -65.22 -17.89
N ASN A 74 15.94 -64.46 -17.68
CA ASN A 74 16.04 -63.50 -16.57
C ASN A 74 15.20 -62.23 -16.77
N ILE A 75 14.95 -61.82 -18.02
CA ILE A 75 14.10 -60.70 -18.40
C ILE A 75 12.63 -61.11 -18.27
N ASP A 76 12.25 -62.33 -18.63
CA ASP A 76 10.88 -62.86 -18.47
C ASP A 76 10.54 -63.15 -17.00
N ILE A 77 11.50 -63.64 -16.19
CA ILE A 77 11.32 -63.73 -14.73
C ILE A 77 11.23 -62.32 -14.12
N LYS A 78 12.06 -61.35 -14.57
CA LYS A 78 11.95 -59.94 -14.13
C LYS A 78 10.68 -59.24 -14.61
N LEU A 79 10.16 -59.58 -15.79
CA LEU A 79 8.93 -59.02 -16.35
C LEU A 79 7.69 -59.61 -15.70
N ASN A 80 7.69 -60.91 -15.39
CA ASN A 80 6.58 -61.57 -14.69
C ASN A 80 6.54 -61.22 -13.20
N THR A 81 7.69 -61.10 -12.52
CA THR A 81 7.74 -60.56 -11.14
C THR A 81 7.37 -59.08 -11.09
N LYS A 82 7.76 -58.26 -12.08
CA LYS A 82 7.27 -56.87 -12.20
C LYS A 82 5.78 -56.78 -12.54
N LYS A 83 5.22 -57.67 -13.37
CA LYS A 83 3.78 -57.70 -13.68
C LYS A 83 2.94 -58.10 -12.48
N LEU A 84 3.38 -59.08 -11.68
CA LEU A 84 2.65 -59.54 -10.50
C LEU A 84 2.73 -58.55 -9.32
N CYS A 85 3.82 -57.80 -9.16
CA CYS A 85 3.93 -56.76 -8.12
C CYS A 85 3.37 -55.38 -8.51
N SER A 86 3.11 -55.09 -9.80
CA SER A 86 2.67 -53.76 -10.25
C SER A 86 1.16 -53.59 -10.46
N GLN A 87 0.40 -54.69 -10.62
CA GLN A 87 -1.00 -54.59 -11.03
C GLN A 87 -1.99 -54.32 -9.89
N ARG A 88 -1.67 -54.68 -8.64
CA ARG A 88 -2.58 -54.45 -7.50
C ARG A 88 -2.36 -53.11 -6.77
N ASP A 89 -1.19 -52.51 -6.94
CA ASP A 89 -0.79 -51.26 -6.26
C ASP A 89 -1.06 -49.98 -7.07
N ASN A 90 -1.27 -50.09 -8.39
CA ASN A 90 -1.30 -48.94 -9.29
C ASN A 90 -2.59 -48.09 -9.18
N THR A 91 -3.73 -48.70 -8.88
CA THR A 91 -5.02 -48.00 -8.73
C THR A 91 -5.03 -47.14 -7.47
N ASN A 92 -4.56 -47.67 -6.34
CA ASN A 92 -4.46 -46.93 -5.08
C ASN A 92 -3.43 -45.79 -5.17
N LYS A 93 -2.29 -46.01 -5.85
CA LYS A 93 -1.29 -44.95 -6.09
C LYS A 93 -1.86 -43.80 -6.92
N LYS A 94 -2.61 -44.09 -7.99
CA LYS A 94 -3.26 -43.05 -8.80
C LYS A 94 -4.28 -42.24 -8.01
N ASN A 95 -5.08 -42.90 -7.16
CA ASN A 95 -6.05 -42.21 -6.30
C ASN A 95 -5.37 -41.29 -5.28
N ILE A 96 -4.26 -41.73 -4.67
CA ILE A 96 -3.48 -40.90 -3.73
C ILE A 96 -2.88 -39.68 -4.44
N ILE A 97 -2.30 -39.86 -5.63
CA ILE A 97 -1.73 -38.76 -6.43
C ILE A 97 -2.81 -37.75 -6.80
N LEU A 98 -4.00 -38.22 -7.21
CA LEU A 98 -5.13 -37.36 -7.56
C LEU A 98 -5.66 -36.58 -6.34
N GLN A 99 -5.79 -37.22 -5.18
CA GLN A 99 -6.15 -36.55 -3.92
C GLN A 99 -5.14 -35.46 -3.55
N PHE A 100 -3.85 -35.76 -3.62
CA PHE A 100 -2.79 -34.79 -3.33
C PHE A 100 -2.79 -33.61 -4.32
N SER A 101 -3.05 -33.90 -5.60
CA SER A 101 -3.15 -32.87 -6.64
C SER A 101 -4.33 -31.92 -6.39
N ILE A 102 -5.50 -32.45 -6.03
CA ILE A 102 -6.67 -31.63 -5.69
C ILE A 102 -6.38 -30.73 -4.48
N ILE A 103 -5.79 -31.28 -3.41
CA ILE A 103 -5.43 -30.49 -2.22
C ILE A 103 -4.43 -29.39 -2.59
N SER A 104 -3.42 -29.73 -3.39
CA SER A 104 -2.40 -28.76 -3.84
C SER A 104 -3.00 -27.64 -4.68
N ILE A 105 -3.93 -27.95 -5.60
CA ILE A 105 -4.63 -26.93 -6.41
C ILE A 105 -5.47 -26.03 -5.50
N LEU A 106 -6.21 -26.58 -4.54
CA LEU A 106 -7.00 -25.79 -3.59
C LEU A 106 -6.12 -24.89 -2.72
N SER A 107 -4.99 -25.40 -2.22
CA SER A 107 -4.05 -24.59 -1.44
C SER A 107 -3.43 -23.47 -2.27
N ILE A 108 -2.97 -23.76 -3.50
CA ILE A 108 -2.41 -22.74 -4.40
C ILE A 108 -3.47 -21.67 -4.72
N SER A 109 -4.70 -22.09 -5.04
CA SER A 109 -5.80 -21.16 -5.31
C SER A 109 -6.10 -20.26 -4.11
N TYR A 110 -6.11 -20.80 -2.89
CA TYR A 110 -6.27 -20.02 -1.67
C TYR A 110 -5.16 -18.97 -1.51
N PHE A 111 -3.89 -19.35 -1.71
CA PHE A 111 -2.77 -18.42 -1.61
C PHE A 111 -2.83 -17.31 -2.67
N ILE A 112 -3.20 -17.64 -3.92
CA ILE A 112 -3.36 -16.64 -4.99
C ILE A 112 -4.45 -15.63 -4.64
N ILE A 113 -5.63 -16.10 -4.19
CA ILE A 113 -6.73 -15.23 -3.79
C ILE A 113 -6.31 -14.34 -2.61
N SER A 114 -5.66 -14.91 -1.60
CA SER A 114 -5.14 -14.16 -0.45
C SER A 114 -4.15 -13.08 -0.87
N LEU A 115 -3.23 -13.40 -1.77
CA LEU A 115 -2.24 -12.45 -2.29
C LEU A 115 -2.89 -11.29 -3.08
N ILE A 116 -3.89 -11.58 -3.92
CA ILE A 116 -4.63 -10.53 -4.65
C ILE A 116 -5.37 -9.62 -3.66
N LEU A 117 -6.02 -10.19 -2.64
CA LEU A 117 -6.71 -9.40 -1.61
C LEU A 117 -5.73 -8.51 -0.84
N GLN A 118 -4.55 -9.01 -0.48
CA GLN A 118 -3.51 -8.23 0.19
C GLN A 118 -2.97 -7.09 -0.69
N ILE A 119 -2.79 -7.31 -1.98
CA ILE A 119 -2.39 -6.26 -2.93
C ILE A 119 -3.46 -5.15 -2.97
N ASN A 120 -4.73 -5.52 -3.09
CA ASN A 120 -5.84 -4.56 -3.09
C ASN A 120 -5.90 -3.77 -1.77
N PHE A 121 -5.73 -4.46 -0.63
CA PHE A 121 -5.66 -3.82 0.69
C PHE A 121 -4.54 -2.79 0.76
N LEU A 122 -3.33 -3.13 0.28
CA LEU A 122 -2.19 -2.20 0.26
C LEU A 122 -2.44 -0.99 -0.65
N GLN A 123 -3.05 -1.18 -1.81
CA GLN A 123 -3.42 -0.08 -2.70
C GLN A 123 -4.45 0.86 -2.06
N ASN A 124 -5.48 0.30 -1.41
CA ASN A 124 -6.46 1.09 -0.67
C ASN A 124 -5.82 1.87 0.47
N LYS A 125 -4.96 1.22 1.26
CA LYS A 125 -4.19 1.87 2.34
C LYS A 125 -3.35 3.04 1.81
N GLN A 126 -2.67 2.87 0.67
CA GLN A 126 -1.88 3.94 0.07
C GLN A 126 -2.76 5.11 -0.39
N ASN A 127 -3.91 4.84 -1.01
CA ASN A 127 -4.85 5.88 -1.42
C ASN A 127 -5.40 6.66 -0.21
N ILE A 128 -5.81 5.95 0.84
CA ILE A 128 -6.28 6.53 2.10
C ILE A 128 -5.20 7.40 2.76
N LEU A 129 -3.97 6.91 2.85
CA LEU A 129 -2.85 7.66 3.43
C LEU A 129 -2.51 8.91 2.62
N ASN A 130 -2.53 8.81 1.29
CA ASN A 130 -2.35 9.96 0.41
C ASN A 130 -3.46 10.99 0.64
N ASN A 131 -4.72 10.57 0.74
CA ASN A 131 -5.85 11.45 1.02
C ASN A 131 -5.72 12.14 2.38
N LEU A 132 -5.32 11.39 3.42
CA LEU A 132 -5.08 11.92 4.75
C LEU A 132 -3.96 12.98 4.72
N LYS A 133 -2.84 12.70 4.05
CA LYS A 133 -1.74 13.64 3.90
C LYS A 133 -2.20 14.96 3.29
N LEU A 134 -2.96 14.91 2.19
CA LEU A 134 -3.46 16.10 1.50
C LEU A 134 -4.45 16.90 2.36
N ASN A 135 -5.36 16.22 3.06
CA ASN A 135 -6.32 16.88 3.95
C ASN A 135 -5.65 17.52 5.17
N CYS A 136 -4.63 16.88 5.77
CA CYS A 136 -3.85 17.46 6.87
C CYS A 136 -3.06 18.72 6.43
N GLN A 137 -2.58 18.76 5.19
CA GLN A 137 -1.85 19.93 4.66
C GLN A 137 -2.77 21.14 4.40
N ARG A 138 -4.07 20.93 4.21
CA ARG A 138 -5.03 21.98 3.83
C ARG A 138 -5.02 23.15 4.83
N ASN A 139 -5.09 22.85 6.13
CA ASN A 139 -5.12 23.89 7.18
C ASN A 139 -3.83 24.70 7.27
N SER A 140 -2.67 24.03 7.23
CA SER A 140 -1.39 24.72 7.34
C SER A 140 -1.15 25.63 6.13
N ILE A 141 -1.43 25.15 4.91
CA ILE A 141 -1.26 25.94 3.69
C ILE A 141 -2.15 27.20 3.72
N LEU A 142 -3.43 27.07 4.11
CA LEU A 142 -4.35 28.22 4.22
C LEU A 142 -3.89 29.23 5.28
N LYS A 143 -3.39 28.73 6.41
CA LYS A 143 -2.89 29.56 7.51
C LYS A 143 -1.63 30.32 7.13
N TYR A 144 -0.66 29.65 6.50
CA TYR A 144 0.57 30.29 6.08
C TYR A 144 0.35 31.28 4.93
N ASN A 145 -0.54 30.98 3.99
CA ASN A 145 -0.89 31.94 2.92
C ASN A 145 -1.38 33.28 3.50
N PHE A 146 -2.24 33.22 4.52
CA PHE A 146 -2.75 34.40 5.21
C PHE A 146 -1.66 35.13 6.01
N LEU A 147 -0.86 34.39 6.77
CA LEU A 147 0.20 34.97 7.60
C LEU A 147 1.28 35.66 6.75
N TYR A 148 1.74 35.03 5.67
CA TYR A 148 2.73 35.64 4.78
C TYR A 148 2.16 36.85 4.04
N THR A 149 0.87 36.83 3.71
CA THR A 149 0.19 38.01 3.18
C THR A 149 0.21 39.17 4.19
N TYR A 150 -0.12 38.88 5.44
CA TYR A 150 -0.10 39.87 6.50
C TYR A 150 1.31 40.47 6.70
N GLU A 151 2.35 39.62 6.66
CA GLU A 151 3.75 40.07 6.72
C GLU A 151 4.18 40.90 5.51
N GLU A 152 3.71 40.58 4.30
CA GLU A 152 3.95 41.42 3.11
C GLU A 152 3.39 42.83 3.31
N ILE A 153 2.16 42.91 3.82
CA ILE A 153 1.44 44.16 4.05
C ILE A 153 2.17 45.03 5.09
N ILE A 154 2.68 44.41 6.17
CA ILE A 154 3.39 45.14 7.21
C ILE A 154 4.76 45.62 6.74
N ASN A 155 5.52 44.76 6.06
CA ASN A 155 6.93 45.01 5.80
C ASN A 155 7.20 45.65 4.43
N ASP A 156 6.24 45.69 3.51
CA ASP A 156 6.39 46.17 2.11
C ASP A 156 7.57 45.50 1.37
N LYS A 157 7.86 44.23 1.71
CA LYS A 157 8.98 43.47 1.12
C LYS A 157 8.52 42.62 -0.06
N GLN A 158 9.14 42.82 -1.22
CA GLN A 158 8.85 42.08 -2.45
C GLN A 158 9.14 40.56 -2.36
N GLU A 159 10.01 40.14 -1.43
CA GLU A 159 10.34 38.72 -1.22
C GLU A 159 9.10 37.86 -0.91
N PHE A 160 8.08 38.45 -0.25
CA PHE A 160 6.85 37.73 0.10
C PHE A 160 5.91 37.51 -1.10
N VAL A 161 6.04 38.28 -2.19
CA VAL A 161 5.19 38.12 -3.38
C VAL A 161 5.33 36.71 -3.96
N ASN A 162 6.57 36.25 -4.09
CA ASN A 162 6.87 34.93 -4.62
C ASN A 162 6.32 33.83 -3.71
N ILE A 163 6.40 34.02 -2.39
CA ILE A 163 5.91 33.07 -1.39
C ILE A 163 4.38 32.97 -1.46
N ILE A 164 3.66 34.08 -1.54
CA ILE A 164 2.18 34.09 -1.61
C ILE A 164 1.69 33.41 -2.90
N GLN A 165 2.36 33.67 -4.03
CA GLN A 165 2.04 32.99 -5.29
C GLN A 165 2.30 31.48 -5.19
N GLN A 166 3.40 31.06 -4.56
CA GLN A 166 3.69 29.65 -4.30
C GLN A 166 2.61 29.01 -3.42
N PHE A 167 2.23 29.64 -2.30
CA PHE A 167 1.17 29.12 -1.43
C PHE A 167 -0.18 29.08 -2.13
N THR A 168 -0.52 30.08 -2.94
CA THR A 168 -1.75 30.06 -3.75
C THR A 168 -1.75 28.88 -4.72
N ALA A 169 -0.64 28.66 -5.44
CA ALA A 169 -0.51 27.52 -6.34
C ALA A 169 -0.59 26.17 -5.58
N LEU A 170 -0.02 26.10 -4.37
CA LEU A 170 -0.12 24.94 -3.48
C LEU A 170 -1.56 24.69 -3.03
N ILE A 171 -2.34 25.73 -2.69
CA ILE A 171 -3.76 25.60 -2.36
C ILE A 171 -4.50 24.96 -3.53
N TYR A 172 -4.39 25.54 -4.73
CA TYR A 172 -5.10 25.03 -5.92
C TYR A 172 -4.69 23.59 -6.28
N THR A 173 -3.39 23.30 -6.18
CA THR A 173 -2.87 21.95 -6.44
C THR A 173 -3.39 20.96 -5.41
N ASN A 174 -3.37 21.32 -4.13
CA ASN A 174 -3.87 20.47 -3.05
C ASN A 174 -5.38 20.22 -3.18
N GLU A 175 -6.18 21.27 -3.44
CA GLU A 175 -7.63 21.13 -3.65
C GLU A 175 -7.96 20.19 -4.83
N LYS A 176 -7.20 20.29 -5.92
CA LYS A 176 -7.34 19.37 -7.06
C LYS A 176 -6.97 17.94 -6.64
N GLN A 177 -5.84 17.75 -5.97
CA GLN A 177 -5.39 16.42 -5.54
C GLN A 177 -6.33 15.77 -4.52
N ILE A 178 -6.90 16.54 -3.59
CA ILE A 178 -7.93 16.07 -2.65
C ILE A 178 -9.15 15.59 -3.45
N PHE A 179 -9.61 16.36 -4.43
CA PHE A 179 -10.75 15.98 -5.26
C PHE A 179 -10.47 14.71 -6.09
N ASP A 180 -9.31 14.65 -6.75
CA ASP A 180 -8.90 13.49 -7.55
C ASP A 180 -8.75 12.24 -6.67
N SER A 181 -8.25 12.42 -5.45
CA SER A 181 -8.12 11.37 -4.44
C SER A 181 -9.48 10.90 -3.93
N TYR A 182 -10.43 11.81 -3.71
CA TYR A 182 -11.81 11.50 -3.31
C TYR A 182 -12.56 10.71 -4.38
N MET A 183 -12.33 10.99 -5.66
CA MET A 183 -12.98 10.28 -6.78
C MET A 183 -12.54 8.82 -6.95
N LYS A 184 -11.52 8.38 -6.22
CA LYS A 184 -11.13 6.96 -6.19
C LYS A 184 -12.12 6.15 -5.37
N SER A 185 -12.20 4.84 -5.65
CA SER A 185 -13.02 3.92 -4.85
C SER A 185 -12.45 3.80 -3.43
N TYR A 186 -13.29 4.07 -2.43
CA TYR A 186 -13.00 3.79 -1.02
C TYR A 186 -13.81 2.58 -0.53
N PRO A 187 -13.32 1.87 0.50
CA PRO A 187 -14.13 0.88 1.21
C PRO A 187 -15.40 1.50 1.80
N THR A 188 -16.46 0.70 1.96
CA THR A 188 -17.76 1.13 2.51
C THR A 188 -17.67 1.75 3.92
N LYS A 189 -16.62 1.43 4.67
CA LYS A 189 -16.35 2.07 5.98
C LYS A 189 -16.10 3.58 5.88
N PHE A 190 -15.85 4.10 4.69
CA PHE A 190 -15.70 5.53 4.42
C PHE A 190 -17.01 6.19 3.96
N ASP A 191 -18.15 5.51 3.90
CA ASP A 191 -19.40 6.08 3.38
C ASP A 191 -19.82 7.35 4.13
N GLN A 192 -19.71 7.36 5.46
CA GLN A 192 -20.01 8.54 6.28
C GLN A 192 -19.04 9.70 6.00
N PHE A 193 -17.74 9.40 5.86
CA PHE A 193 -16.75 10.40 5.47
C PHE A 193 -17.04 10.94 4.06
N ASN A 194 -17.38 10.07 3.12
CA ASN A 194 -17.65 10.43 1.73
C ASN A 194 -18.90 11.30 1.60
N GLU A 195 -19.94 11.00 2.39
CA GLU A 195 -21.15 11.81 2.49
C GLU A 195 -20.83 13.18 3.10
N MET A 196 -20.13 13.22 4.24
CA MET A 196 -19.74 14.48 4.88
C MET A 196 -18.81 15.32 3.98
N PHE A 197 -17.88 14.67 3.26
CA PHE A 197 -16.99 15.32 2.31
C PHE A 197 -17.76 15.88 1.13
N LYS A 198 -18.72 15.14 0.57
CA LYS A 198 -19.56 15.58 -0.54
C LYS A 198 -20.41 16.78 -0.13
N ASN A 199 -21.21 16.60 0.92
CA ASN A 199 -22.12 17.63 1.42
C ASN A 199 -21.33 18.88 1.87
N GLY A 200 -20.17 18.68 2.48
CA GLY A 200 -19.29 19.75 2.89
C GLY A 200 -18.61 20.51 1.76
N ASN A 201 -18.06 19.81 0.76
CA ASN A 201 -17.29 20.46 -0.31
C ASN A 201 -18.15 21.08 -1.40
N PHE A 202 -19.35 20.55 -1.64
CA PHE A 202 -20.19 20.96 -2.77
C PHE A 202 -21.53 21.59 -2.36
N ASP A 203 -22.04 21.25 -1.18
CA ASP A 203 -23.32 21.78 -0.69
C ASP A 203 -23.07 22.81 0.42
N ASN A 204 -23.90 22.83 1.46
CA ASN A 204 -23.84 23.86 2.48
C ASN A 204 -22.96 23.42 3.68
N VAL A 205 -21.78 24.05 3.81
CA VAL A 205 -20.84 23.83 4.92
C VAL A 205 -21.51 24.11 6.26
N CYS A 206 -22.41 25.09 6.32
CA CYS A 206 -23.05 25.50 7.57
C CYS A 206 -24.00 24.44 8.14
N ILE A 207 -24.54 23.52 7.33
CA ILE A 207 -25.41 22.43 7.82
C ILE A 207 -24.61 21.44 8.68
N LEU A 208 -23.35 21.22 8.31
CA LEU A 208 -22.46 20.29 8.99
C LEU A 208 -21.67 20.94 10.12
N PHE A 209 -21.85 22.25 10.32
CA PHE A 209 -21.13 23.01 11.33
C PHE A 209 -21.67 22.70 12.73
N LYS A 210 -20.82 22.10 13.55
CA LYS A 210 -21.02 22.10 15.01
C LYS A 210 -20.55 23.43 15.57
N GLU A 211 -21.35 24.06 16.43
CA GLU A 211 -21.00 25.31 17.10
C GLU A 211 -19.66 25.17 17.82
N VAL A 212 -18.73 26.08 17.51
CA VAL A 212 -17.41 26.17 18.14
C VAL A 212 -17.19 27.60 18.57
N GLU A 213 -16.78 27.78 19.82
CA GLU A 213 -16.35 29.03 20.48
C GLU A 213 -16.64 30.33 19.71
N ASN A 214 -17.80 30.93 19.99
CA ASN A 214 -18.26 32.23 19.48
C ASN A 214 -18.66 32.28 17.98
N LEU A 215 -18.70 31.15 17.28
CA LEU A 215 -19.22 31.06 15.91
C LEU A 215 -20.62 30.44 15.93
N THR A 216 -21.63 31.21 15.50
CA THR A 216 -23.01 30.73 15.41
C THR A 216 -23.37 30.30 13.98
N LEU A 217 -24.39 29.44 13.85
CA LEU A 217 -24.94 29.06 12.54
C LEU A 217 -25.33 30.29 11.69
N GLN A 218 -25.98 31.28 12.31
CA GLN A 218 -26.37 32.51 11.62
C GLN A 218 -25.17 33.29 11.09
N GLN A 219 -24.06 33.32 11.84
CA GLN A 219 -22.82 33.94 11.36
C GLN A 219 -22.21 33.17 10.19
N CYS A 220 -22.32 31.84 10.16
CA CYS A 220 -21.88 31.03 9.03
C CYS A 220 -22.67 31.38 7.76
N GLU A 221 -24.00 31.47 7.87
CA GLU A 221 -24.88 31.77 6.73
C GLU A 221 -24.70 33.20 6.22
N GLN A 222 -24.46 34.17 7.10
CA GLN A 222 -24.31 35.57 6.73
C GLN A 222 -22.89 35.94 6.25
N LEU A 223 -21.92 35.03 6.38
CA LEU A 223 -20.54 35.35 6.06
C LEU A 223 -20.31 35.46 4.55
N ASN A 224 -19.70 36.57 4.13
CA ASN A 224 -19.12 36.76 2.79
C ASN A 224 -20.09 36.34 1.66
N ASP A 225 -21.27 36.97 1.62
CA ASP A 225 -22.31 36.71 0.62
C ASP A 225 -22.76 35.25 0.53
N LYS A 226 -22.84 34.56 1.68
CA LYS A 226 -23.29 33.15 1.78
C LYS A 226 -22.34 32.17 1.09
N ILE A 227 -21.05 32.51 0.94
CA ILE A 227 -20.08 31.65 0.24
C ILE A 227 -19.99 30.24 0.85
N LEU A 228 -20.13 30.12 2.16
CA LEU A 228 -20.10 28.84 2.87
C LEU A 228 -21.31 27.95 2.55
N GLN A 229 -22.41 28.52 2.05
CA GLN A 229 -23.57 27.75 1.58
C GLN A 229 -23.32 27.08 0.22
N SER A 230 -22.26 27.49 -0.49
CA SER A 230 -21.89 26.96 -1.81
C SER A 230 -20.74 25.94 -1.76
N GLY A 231 -20.33 25.54 -0.55
CA GLY A 231 -19.37 24.46 -0.35
C GLY A 231 -17.97 24.93 0.03
N LEU A 232 -17.26 24.05 0.74
CA LEU A 232 -15.92 24.31 1.24
C LEU A 232 -14.93 24.64 0.12
N LYS A 233 -15.02 23.93 -1.00
CA LYS A 233 -14.13 24.14 -2.15
C LYS A 233 -14.24 25.57 -2.67
N LEU A 234 -15.46 26.06 -2.88
CA LEU A 234 -15.67 27.43 -3.33
C LEU A 234 -15.26 28.45 -2.27
N ALA A 235 -15.54 28.16 -1.00
CA ALA A 235 -15.15 29.02 0.11
C ALA A 235 -13.62 29.17 0.23
N ILE A 236 -12.84 28.11 0.00
CA ILE A 236 -11.37 28.16 -0.02
C ILE A 236 -10.85 29.00 -1.18
N VAL A 237 -11.43 28.82 -2.37
CA VAL A 237 -11.08 29.62 -3.54
C VAL A 237 -11.40 31.10 -3.27
N SER A 238 -12.61 31.40 -2.81
CA SER A 238 -13.03 32.77 -2.47
C SER A 238 -12.16 33.39 -1.38
N TYR A 239 -11.77 32.63 -0.36
CA TYR A 239 -10.83 33.07 0.66
C TYR A 239 -9.47 33.44 0.05
N THR A 240 -8.93 32.56 -0.82
CA THR A 240 -7.62 32.75 -1.46
C THR A 240 -7.63 33.97 -2.39
N GLU A 241 -8.69 34.13 -3.20
CA GLU A 241 -8.88 35.29 -4.06
C GLU A 241 -9.11 36.57 -3.26
N GLY A 242 -9.86 36.50 -2.16
CA GLY A 242 -10.07 37.62 -1.25
C GLY A 242 -8.76 38.14 -0.63
N ILE A 243 -7.84 37.24 -0.29
CA ILE A 243 -6.48 37.60 0.14
C ILE A 243 -5.76 38.37 -0.98
N GLN A 244 -5.77 37.87 -2.21
CA GLN A 244 -5.09 38.52 -3.34
C GLN A 244 -5.67 39.90 -3.67
N ILE A 245 -6.99 40.02 -3.66
CA ILE A 245 -7.71 41.28 -3.90
C ILE A 245 -7.32 42.32 -2.84
N ASN A 246 -7.28 41.94 -1.57
CA ASN A 246 -6.85 42.84 -0.50
C ASN A 246 -5.39 43.28 -0.65
N ILE A 247 -4.48 42.38 -1.05
CA ILE A 247 -3.09 42.74 -1.37
C ILE A 247 -3.04 43.76 -2.51
N PHE A 248 -3.82 43.54 -3.57
CA PHE A 248 -3.86 44.43 -4.72
C PHE A 248 -4.32 45.84 -4.32
N PHE A 249 -5.42 45.95 -3.58
CA PHE A 249 -5.92 47.24 -3.11
C PHE A 249 -4.93 47.94 -2.17
N PHE A 250 -4.30 47.19 -1.28
CA PHE A 250 -3.27 47.69 -0.38
C PHE A 250 -2.07 48.28 -1.16
N LYS A 251 -1.52 47.52 -2.12
CA LYS A 251 -0.41 47.98 -2.97
C LYS A 251 -0.78 49.21 -3.80
N LYS A 252 -1.99 49.23 -4.37
CA LYS A 252 -2.51 50.38 -5.13
C LYS A 252 -2.56 51.63 -4.25
N LYS A 253 -3.04 51.52 -3.00
CA LYS A 253 -3.07 52.62 -2.03
C LYS A 253 -1.67 53.08 -1.62
N ILE A 254 -0.72 52.17 -1.39
CA ILE A 254 0.67 52.53 -1.11
C ILE A 254 1.28 53.32 -2.28
N LYS A 255 1.08 52.86 -3.52
CA LYS A 255 1.62 53.52 -4.71
C LYS A 255 1.08 54.95 -4.83
N ILE A 256 -0.24 55.12 -4.72
CA ILE A 256 -0.88 56.45 -4.71
C ILE A 256 -0.28 57.34 -3.62
N LYS A 257 -0.04 56.81 -2.41
CA LYS A 257 0.60 57.59 -1.33
C LYS A 257 2.06 57.95 -1.62
N LYS A 258 2.84 57.06 -2.25
CA LYS A 258 4.21 57.34 -2.66
C LYS A 258 4.24 58.44 -3.71
N ASP A 259 3.34 58.38 -4.70
CA ASP A 259 3.19 59.39 -5.77
C ASP A 259 2.76 60.74 -5.19
N ILE A 260 1.76 60.75 -4.30
CA ILE A 260 1.32 61.96 -3.58
C ILE A 260 2.45 62.53 -2.72
N ARG A 261 3.22 61.68 -2.01
CA ARG A 261 4.33 62.14 -1.17
C ARG A 261 5.48 62.71 -2.00
N GLN A 262 5.76 62.15 -3.17
CA GLN A 262 6.71 62.76 -4.12
C GLN A 262 6.20 64.11 -4.63
N PHE A 263 4.91 64.20 -4.96
CA PHE A 263 4.26 65.44 -5.36
C PHE A 263 4.31 66.53 -4.27
N TYR A 264 4.02 66.18 -3.01
CA TYR A 264 4.08 67.12 -1.87
C TYR A 264 5.51 67.37 -1.35
N ASN A 265 6.47 66.47 -1.53
CA ASN A 265 7.87 66.79 -1.20
C ASN A 265 8.43 67.91 -2.11
N ASN A 266 7.83 68.11 -3.29
CA ASN A 266 8.08 69.30 -4.11
C ASN A 266 7.34 70.57 -3.63
N PHE A 267 6.34 70.43 -2.75
CA PHE A 267 5.58 71.52 -2.14
C PHE A 267 5.73 71.47 -0.62
N SER A 268 6.82 72.04 -0.10
CA SER A 268 7.12 72.09 1.33
C SER A 268 5.96 72.64 2.16
N ILE A 269 5.19 71.79 2.85
CA ILE A 269 4.57 72.08 4.16
C ILE A 269 4.30 70.77 4.91
N GLN A 270 4.71 70.81 6.17
CA GLN A 270 4.67 69.79 7.20
C GLN A 270 3.25 69.27 7.49
N ARG A 271 2.99 67.98 7.24
CA ARG A 271 2.08 67.17 8.08
C ARG A 271 2.67 65.79 8.32
N LYS A 272 3.50 65.70 9.36
CA LYS A 272 3.99 64.43 9.89
C LYS A 272 2.85 63.70 10.62
N GLN A 273 2.69 62.42 10.24
CA GLN A 273 2.39 61.28 11.13
C GLN A 273 0.97 60.89 11.53
N LYS A 274 -0.12 61.56 11.11
CA LYS A 274 -1.48 61.08 11.47
C LYS A 274 -2.16 60.11 10.47
N SER A 275 -1.63 59.93 9.25
CA SER A 275 -2.32 59.23 8.16
C SER A 275 -1.96 57.75 7.94
N LYS A 276 -1.24 57.11 8.89
CA LYS A 276 -0.90 55.68 8.81
C LYS A 276 -1.99 54.74 9.37
N LEU A 277 -2.93 55.23 10.18
CA LEU A 277 -3.93 54.40 10.87
C LEU A 277 -5.37 54.52 10.36
N GLU A 278 -5.73 55.60 9.63
CA GLU A 278 -7.05 55.75 8.99
C GLU A 278 -7.18 54.96 7.66
N ILE A 279 -6.17 54.18 7.26
CA ILE A 279 -6.21 53.33 6.04
C ILE A 279 -7.07 52.07 6.24
N PHE A 280 -7.47 51.78 7.48
CA PHE A 280 -8.22 50.58 7.85
C PHE A 280 -9.75 50.69 7.69
N GLU A 281 -10.27 51.45 6.73
CA GLU A 281 -11.65 51.23 6.25
C GLU A 281 -11.83 49.81 5.64
N GLU A 282 -10.73 49.11 5.33
CA GLU A 282 -10.67 47.67 5.00
C GLU A 282 -10.63 46.75 6.22
N LYS A 283 -10.76 47.26 7.45
CA LYS A 283 -10.78 46.43 8.66
C LYS A 283 -11.88 45.36 8.58
N ASN A 284 -13.02 45.68 7.97
CA ASN A 284 -14.11 44.73 7.80
C ASN A 284 -13.78 43.59 6.82
N THR A 285 -13.05 43.84 5.72
CA THR A 285 -12.69 42.77 4.77
C THR A 285 -11.69 41.80 5.38
N TRP A 286 -10.70 42.30 6.11
CA TRP A 286 -9.75 41.47 6.86
C TRP A 286 -10.40 40.67 7.98
N ILE A 287 -11.27 41.29 8.77
CA ILE A 287 -12.04 40.59 9.81
C ILE A 287 -12.91 39.50 9.18
N ASN A 288 -13.52 39.75 8.02
CA ASN A 288 -14.33 38.76 7.32
C ASN A 288 -13.48 37.58 6.83
N LEU A 289 -12.29 37.84 6.27
CA LEU A 289 -11.36 36.77 5.88
C LEU A 289 -10.88 35.96 7.09
N GLU A 290 -10.56 36.60 8.21
CA GLU A 290 -10.16 35.91 9.43
C GLU A 290 -11.30 35.03 9.96
N LYS A 291 -12.53 35.55 10.00
CA LYS A 291 -13.72 34.77 10.36
C LYS A 291 -13.93 33.59 9.41
N LEU A 292 -13.80 33.82 8.10
CA LEU A 292 -13.92 32.78 7.07
C LEU A 292 -12.88 31.69 7.32
N GLN A 293 -11.62 32.07 7.56
CA GLN A 293 -10.55 31.14 7.87
C GLN A 293 -10.88 30.27 9.09
N ARG A 294 -11.42 30.85 10.16
CA ARG A 294 -11.81 30.08 11.36
C ARG A 294 -12.89 29.04 11.05
N PHE A 295 -13.90 29.39 10.25
CA PHE A 295 -14.91 28.44 9.77
C PHE A 295 -14.29 27.33 8.91
N LEU A 296 -13.43 27.69 7.96
CA LEU A 296 -12.73 26.73 7.09
C LEU A 296 -11.90 25.74 7.92
N ILE A 297 -11.08 26.23 8.84
CA ILE A 297 -10.19 25.40 9.68
C ILE A 297 -11.01 24.42 10.51
N ASN A 298 -12.05 24.90 11.21
CA ASN A 298 -12.88 24.03 12.05
C ASN A 298 -13.55 22.93 11.23
N PHE A 299 -14.10 23.28 10.06
CA PHE A 299 -14.74 22.30 9.20
C PHE A 299 -13.75 21.26 8.66
N ILE A 300 -12.55 21.70 8.23
CA ILE A 300 -11.48 20.79 7.79
C ILE A 300 -11.04 19.86 8.93
N GLU A 301 -10.95 20.36 10.17
CA GLU A 301 -10.64 19.53 11.33
C GLU A 301 -11.72 18.48 11.59
N GLN A 302 -13.00 18.83 11.48
CA GLN A 302 -14.10 17.88 11.61
C GLN A 302 -14.07 16.81 10.51
N LEU A 303 -13.77 17.20 9.27
CA LEU A 303 -13.54 16.24 8.18
C LEU A 303 -12.36 15.30 8.48
N ASN A 304 -11.26 15.82 9.01
CA ASN A 304 -10.09 15.03 9.38
C ASN A 304 -10.41 14.03 10.50
N ILE A 305 -11.19 14.45 11.51
CA ILE A 305 -11.66 13.55 12.58
C ILE A 305 -12.48 12.41 11.98
N LYS A 306 -13.45 12.71 11.10
CA LYS A 306 -14.25 11.67 10.43
C LYS A 306 -13.44 10.77 9.53
N LEU A 307 -12.43 11.30 8.85
CA LEU A 307 -11.51 10.51 8.06
C LEU A 307 -10.73 9.55 8.96
N LEU A 308 -10.19 10.02 10.09
CA LEU A 308 -9.46 9.18 11.05
C LEU A 308 -10.34 8.10 11.70
N GLU A 309 -11.57 8.43 12.08
CA GLU A 309 -12.56 7.45 12.57
C GLU A 309 -12.84 6.36 11.52
N SER A 310 -13.00 6.75 10.25
CA SER A 310 -13.22 5.81 9.14
C SER A 310 -12.00 4.92 8.87
N ILE A 311 -10.79 5.49 8.99
CA ILE A 311 -9.53 4.73 8.91
C ILE A 311 -9.45 3.70 10.02
N GLN A 312 -9.73 4.11 11.26
CA GLN A 312 -9.68 3.20 12.41
C GLN A 312 -10.67 2.06 12.24
N SER A 313 -11.93 2.37 11.89
CA SER A 313 -12.94 1.33 11.63
C SER A 313 -12.49 0.37 10.53
N TYR A 314 -11.96 0.88 9.42
CA TYR A 314 -11.47 0.05 8.32
C TYR A 314 -10.33 -0.89 8.76
N LEU A 315 -9.39 -0.39 9.57
CA LEU A 315 -8.28 -1.21 10.08
C LEU A 315 -8.77 -2.28 11.06
N ASP A 316 -9.73 -1.96 11.93
CA ASP A 316 -10.31 -2.91 12.89
C ASP A 316 -11.06 -4.03 12.16
N ASP A 317 -11.84 -3.70 11.13
CA ASP A 317 -12.56 -4.68 10.32
C ASP A 317 -11.59 -5.60 9.53
N GLU A 318 -10.54 -5.03 8.93
CA GLU A 318 -9.55 -5.82 8.20
C GLU A 318 -8.74 -6.73 9.15
N SER A 319 -8.40 -6.24 10.35
CA SER A 319 -7.78 -7.07 11.39
C SER A 319 -8.68 -8.24 11.79
N TYR A 320 -9.98 -7.99 11.99
CA TYR A 320 -10.96 -9.03 12.32
C TYR A 320 -11.11 -10.07 11.20
N ILE A 321 -11.13 -9.63 9.94
CA ILE A 321 -11.18 -10.53 8.77
C ILE A 321 -9.91 -11.40 8.70
N GLU A 322 -8.73 -10.84 8.93
CA GLU A 322 -7.47 -11.61 8.95
C GLU A 322 -7.43 -12.62 10.10
N GLU A 323 -7.93 -12.26 11.29
CA GLU A 323 -8.06 -13.20 12.42
C GLU A 323 -8.96 -14.39 12.07
N ILE A 324 -10.10 -14.13 11.40
CA ILE A 324 -10.99 -15.20 10.91
C ILE A 324 -10.28 -16.07 9.88
N LYS A 325 -9.62 -15.48 8.87
CA LYS A 325 -8.89 -16.24 7.85
C LYS A 325 -7.82 -17.13 8.46
N PHE A 326 -7.06 -16.60 9.42
CA PHE A 326 -6.03 -17.35 10.13
C PHE A 326 -6.63 -18.50 10.96
N SER A 327 -7.76 -18.27 11.62
CA SER A 327 -8.48 -19.31 12.38
C SER A 327 -8.98 -20.44 11.48
N ILE A 328 -9.57 -20.11 10.32
CA ILE A 328 -10.02 -21.08 9.31
C ILE A 328 -8.82 -21.86 8.76
N PHE A 329 -7.68 -21.20 8.53
CA PHE A 329 -6.47 -21.85 8.06
C PHE A 329 -5.90 -22.87 9.07
N ILE A 330 -5.85 -22.52 10.36
CA ILE A 330 -5.44 -23.47 11.42
C ILE A 330 -6.38 -24.67 11.45
N PHE A 331 -7.69 -24.44 11.41
CA PHE A 331 -8.68 -25.51 11.40
C PHE A 331 -8.51 -26.45 10.20
N PHE A 332 -8.27 -25.88 9.01
CA PHE A 332 -7.98 -26.64 7.80
C PHE A 332 -6.70 -27.47 7.91
N LEU A 333 -5.62 -26.92 8.47
CA LEU A 333 -4.38 -27.66 8.73
C LEU A 333 -4.60 -28.81 9.73
N ALA A 334 -5.41 -28.60 10.77
CA ALA A 334 -5.76 -29.64 11.72
C ALA A 334 -6.52 -30.80 11.04
N ILE A 335 -7.47 -30.49 10.15
CA ILE A 335 -8.16 -31.50 9.33
C ILE A 335 -7.16 -32.27 8.47
N ILE A 336 -6.23 -31.58 7.81
CA ILE A 336 -5.22 -32.25 6.97
C ILE A 336 -4.36 -33.21 7.81
N LEU A 337 -3.93 -32.75 8.99
CA LEU A 337 -3.11 -33.52 9.89
C LEU A 337 -3.85 -34.77 10.41
N LEU A 338 -5.13 -34.62 10.80
CA LEU A 338 -5.92 -35.74 11.31
C LEU A 338 -6.34 -36.73 10.21
N LEU A 339 -6.77 -36.25 9.05
CA LEU A 339 -7.34 -37.10 7.99
C LEU A 339 -6.31 -37.67 7.02
N PHE A 340 -5.18 -37.01 6.80
CA PHE A 340 -4.17 -37.47 5.84
C PHE A 340 -2.88 -37.88 6.53
N TRP A 341 -2.36 -37.07 7.45
CA TRP A 341 -1.06 -37.33 8.06
C TRP A 341 -1.09 -38.50 9.05
N LEU A 342 -2.06 -38.55 9.97
CA LEU A 342 -2.20 -39.67 10.91
C LEU A 342 -2.34 -41.03 10.21
N PRO A 343 -3.29 -41.25 9.26
CA PRO A 343 -3.41 -42.55 8.61
C PRO A 343 -2.18 -42.88 7.74
N TYR A 344 -1.54 -41.87 7.15
CA TYR A 344 -0.27 -42.06 6.46
C TYR A 344 0.83 -42.57 7.41
N CYS A 345 1.01 -41.94 8.58
CA CYS A 345 1.96 -42.37 9.59
C CYS A 345 1.66 -43.77 10.12
N ILE A 346 0.39 -44.11 10.38
CA ILE A 346 -0.03 -45.45 10.81
C ILE A 346 0.32 -46.49 9.74
N ASN A 347 -0.02 -46.22 8.48
CA ASN A 347 0.29 -47.12 7.36
C ASN A 347 1.80 -47.30 7.16
N LEU A 348 2.56 -46.22 7.29
CA LEU A 348 4.01 -46.24 7.15
C LEU A 348 4.67 -47.02 8.30
N THR A 349 4.18 -46.84 9.53
CA THR A 349 4.63 -47.60 10.71
C THR A 349 4.33 -49.08 10.55
N LYS A 350 3.14 -49.45 10.08
CA LYS A 350 2.76 -50.84 9.80
C LYS A 350 3.69 -51.47 8.75
N LYS A 351 4.01 -50.73 7.68
CA LYS A 351 4.95 -51.20 6.64
C LYS A 351 6.36 -51.40 7.19
N ILE A 352 6.88 -50.42 7.93
CA ILE A 352 8.20 -50.52 8.57
C ILE A 352 8.24 -51.72 9.52
N TRP A 353 7.22 -51.89 10.36
CA TRP A 353 7.14 -53.00 11.30
C TRP A 353 7.10 -54.35 10.59
N SER A 354 6.29 -54.49 9.53
CA SER A 354 6.25 -55.70 8.71
C SER A 354 7.63 -56.02 8.10
N THR A 355 8.32 -55.01 7.54
CA THR A 355 9.66 -55.22 6.97
C THR A 355 10.70 -55.56 8.04
N LYS A 356 10.61 -54.94 9.23
CA LYS A 356 11.49 -55.23 10.36
C LYS A 356 11.28 -56.67 10.85
N THR A 357 10.02 -57.11 10.97
CA THR A 357 9.68 -58.48 11.36
C THR A 357 10.16 -59.50 10.31
N MET A 358 9.96 -59.23 9.02
CA MET A 358 10.46 -60.10 7.94
C MET A 358 11.99 -60.22 7.96
N LEU A 359 12.72 -59.11 8.13
CA LEU A 359 14.18 -59.13 8.21
C LEU A 359 14.68 -59.87 9.46
N ASN A 360 13.98 -59.74 10.59
CA ASN A 360 14.35 -60.40 11.84
C ASN A 360 14.04 -61.90 11.86
N MET A 361 13.18 -62.39 10.96
CA MET A 361 12.86 -63.82 10.81
C MET A 361 13.88 -64.61 9.99
N ILE A 362 14.84 -63.97 9.31
CA ILE A 362 15.89 -64.69 8.59
C ILE A 362 17.07 -64.91 9.54
N PRO A 363 17.32 -66.14 10.03
CA PRO A 363 18.42 -66.37 10.95
C PRO A 363 19.74 -66.11 10.24
N ILE A 364 20.58 -65.31 10.89
CA ILE A 364 21.89 -64.89 10.41
C ILE A 364 22.75 -66.07 9.97
N GLU A 365 22.61 -67.21 10.66
CA GLU A 365 23.31 -68.46 10.37
C GLU A 365 23.05 -69.00 8.96
N ILE A 366 21.83 -68.87 8.42
CA ILE A 366 21.50 -69.31 7.05
C ILE A 366 22.13 -68.36 6.02
N ILE A 367 22.17 -67.05 6.31
CA ILE A 367 22.76 -66.04 5.42
C ILE A 367 24.27 -66.25 5.28
N PHE A 368 24.97 -66.63 6.37
CA PHE A 368 26.42 -66.84 6.33
C PHE A 368 26.84 -68.21 5.79
N LYS A 369 25.93 -69.20 5.76
CA LYS A 369 26.24 -70.57 5.30
C LYS A 369 26.27 -70.69 3.77
N ASP A 370 25.48 -69.91 3.05
CA ASP A 370 25.45 -69.92 1.58
C ASP A 370 26.15 -68.69 0.99
N LYS A 371 27.26 -68.93 0.28
CA LYS A 371 28.08 -67.86 -0.34
C LYS A 371 27.29 -67.03 -1.35
N ASN A 372 26.32 -67.62 -2.03
CA ASN A 372 25.51 -66.92 -3.03
C ASN A 372 24.57 -65.92 -2.34
N ILE A 373 23.87 -66.34 -1.28
CA ILE A 373 22.95 -65.49 -0.51
C ILE A 373 23.71 -64.34 0.15
N LYS A 374 24.90 -64.62 0.72
CA LYS A 374 25.79 -63.60 1.27
C LYS A 374 26.17 -62.53 0.24
N GLN A 375 26.47 -62.94 -0.99
CA GLN A 375 26.84 -62.02 -2.08
C GLN A 375 25.63 -61.19 -2.56
N TYR A 376 24.42 -61.78 -2.61
CA TYR A 376 23.17 -61.05 -2.84
C TYR A 376 22.83 -60.06 -1.72
N PHE A 377 23.20 -60.35 -0.47
CA PHE A 377 23.03 -59.46 0.68
C PHE A 377 23.98 -58.25 0.60
N ILE A 378 25.26 -58.49 0.31
CA ILE A 378 26.30 -57.47 0.17
C ILE A 378 25.99 -56.53 -1.01
N ASN A 379 25.44 -57.07 -2.10
CA ASN A 379 25.06 -56.28 -3.28
C ASN A 379 23.73 -55.52 -3.12
N GLY A 380 23.08 -55.58 -1.95
CA GLY A 380 21.83 -54.86 -1.67
C GLY A 380 20.58 -55.45 -2.34
N GLY A 381 20.65 -56.65 -2.91
CA GLY A 381 19.54 -57.27 -3.66
C GLY A 381 18.34 -57.67 -2.79
N ILE A 382 18.58 -58.05 -1.53
CA ILE A 382 17.51 -58.44 -0.59
C ILE A 382 16.65 -57.24 -0.15
N LEU A 383 17.23 -56.05 -0.02
CA LEU A 383 16.47 -54.82 0.24
C LEU A 383 15.54 -54.44 -0.92
N GLN A 384 15.81 -54.93 -2.14
CA GLN A 384 14.90 -54.78 -3.28
C GLN A 384 13.84 -55.88 -3.34
N ALA A 385 14.09 -57.07 -2.77
CA ALA A 385 13.15 -58.19 -2.75
C ALA A 385 12.09 -58.08 -1.63
N VAL A 386 12.34 -57.30 -0.59
CA VAL A 386 11.45 -57.05 0.56
C VAL A 386 10.61 -55.76 0.38
N LYS A 387 10.85 -55.00 -0.70
CA LYS A 387 10.04 -53.84 -1.12
C LYS A 387 8.84 -54.29 -1.94
#